data_AF-A0A5D3FJU4-F1
#
_entry.id   AF-A0A5D3FJU4-F1
#
_cell.length_a   1.000
_cell.length_b   1.000
_cell.length_c   1.000
_cell.angle_alpha   90.00
_cell.angle_beta   90.00
_cell.angle_gamma   90.00
#
_symmetry.space_group_name_H-M   'P 1'
#
loop_
_entity.id
_entity.type
_entity.pdbx_description
1 polymer ?
#
loop_
_entity_poly.entity_id
_entity_poly.type
_entity_poly.pdbx_seq_one_letter_code
_entity_poly.pdbx_strand_id
1 'polypeptide(L)'
;MSLLEVIALTADDARAAQDGGADRIEVVADMAADGLTPDPDVVAAIRAVTTLPMRVMLRANAGFRTSGRELDRLRLAAAGLAEQGADGFVLGFLDPSGHVDAGATGKLAADAAPLPWTFHRAIDHATDPAHAWDVVRGLGGALDTVLTAGSPRGVDAGIDVLVRRAADDPDAAGMIMAGGGLRRKHVAALAAAGVTAFHVGTAVRPDGAWDAPVDPALVGEWRALVSAAAG
;
A
#
# COMPACT_ATOMS: atom_id res chain seq x y z
N MET A 1 16.24 -7.77 4.42
CA MET A 1 15.34 -7.47 5.57
C MET A 1 13.93 -7.41 5.03
N SER A 2 12.95 -7.92 5.76
CA SER A 2 11.54 -7.86 5.36
C SER A 2 10.83 -6.63 5.94
N LEU A 3 9.85 -6.13 5.20
CA LEU A 3 9.03 -4.97 5.52
C LEU A 3 7.63 -5.41 5.95
N LEU A 4 7.16 -4.92 7.08
CA LEU A 4 5.77 -4.98 7.53
C LEU A 4 5.19 -3.56 7.53
N GLU A 5 4.23 -3.31 6.64
CA GLU A 5 3.44 -2.08 6.59
C GLU A 5 2.06 -2.28 7.21
N VAL A 6 1.62 -1.36 8.07
CA VAL A 6 0.32 -1.39 8.76
C VAL A 6 -0.55 -0.21 8.34
N ILE A 7 -1.83 -0.45 8.04
CA ILE A 7 -2.81 0.62 7.81
C ILE A 7 -3.16 1.32 9.13
N ALA A 8 -2.93 2.62 9.19
CA ALA A 8 -3.30 3.50 10.28
C ALA A 8 -4.40 4.49 9.85
N LEU A 9 -5.48 4.57 10.64
CA LEU A 9 -6.56 5.53 10.44
C LEU A 9 -6.48 6.69 11.44
N THR A 10 -5.76 6.49 12.54
CA THR A 10 -5.68 7.41 13.67
C THR A 10 -4.27 7.48 14.24
N ALA A 11 -4.01 8.48 15.08
CA ALA A 11 -2.78 8.59 15.86
C ALA A 11 -2.55 7.35 16.76
N ASP A 12 -3.62 6.83 17.37
CA ASP A 12 -3.53 5.64 18.23
C ASP A 12 -3.14 4.40 17.43
N ASP A 13 -3.67 4.24 16.21
CA ASP A 13 -3.25 3.15 15.32
C ASP A 13 -1.76 3.23 14.98
N ALA A 14 -1.27 4.44 14.69
CA ALA A 14 0.13 4.66 14.34
C ALA A 14 1.07 4.41 15.53
N ARG A 15 0.65 4.79 16.75
CA ARG A 15 1.37 4.47 17.99
C ARG A 15 1.43 2.96 18.20
N ALA A 16 0.28 2.28 18.11
CA ALA A 16 0.19 0.82 18.28
C ALA A 16 1.01 0.06 17.23
N ALA A 17 1.00 0.51 15.97
CA ALA A 17 1.82 -0.06 14.91
C ALA A 17 3.32 0.05 15.24
N GLN A 18 3.77 1.21 15.74
CA GLN A 18 5.15 1.38 16.18
C GLN A 18 5.50 0.51 17.38
N ASP A 19 4.64 0.49 18.40
CA ASP A 19 4.88 -0.26 19.64
C ASP A 19 4.91 -1.78 19.38
N GLY A 20 4.18 -2.26 18.38
CA GLY A 20 4.23 -3.64 17.91
C GLY A 20 5.36 -3.96 16.92
N GLY A 21 6.13 -2.96 16.49
CA GLY A 21 7.31 -3.15 15.64
C GLY A 21 7.02 -3.24 14.14
N ALA A 22 5.98 -2.57 13.64
CA ALA A 22 5.86 -2.32 12.20
C ALA A 22 7.05 -1.48 11.69
N ASP A 23 7.43 -1.63 10.42
CA ASP A 23 8.52 -0.85 9.82
C ASP A 23 8.00 0.40 9.09
N ARG A 24 6.72 0.41 8.74
CA ARG A 24 6.06 1.49 8.01
C ARG A 24 4.57 1.52 8.29
N ILE A 25 3.95 2.69 8.13
CA ILE A 25 2.49 2.82 8.12
C ILE A 25 1.99 3.36 6.79
N GLU A 26 0.80 2.92 6.39
CA GLU A 26 -0.01 3.55 5.36
C GLU A 26 -1.15 4.33 6.03
N VAL A 27 -1.27 5.63 5.75
CA VAL A 27 -2.32 6.50 6.27
C VAL A 27 -3.41 6.69 5.21
N VAL A 28 -4.62 6.31 5.57
CA VAL A 28 -5.79 6.30 4.68
C VAL A 28 -7.04 6.78 5.41
N ALA A 29 -8.01 7.28 4.65
CA ALA A 29 -9.38 7.51 5.12
C ALA A 29 -10.36 6.54 4.45
N ASP A 30 -11.55 6.38 5.03
CA ASP A 30 -12.67 5.64 4.42
C ASP A 30 -12.31 4.22 3.91
N MET A 31 -12.12 3.29 4.85
CA MET A 31 -11.88 1.89 4.52
C MET A 31 -13.08 1.17 3.88
N ALA A 32 -14.29 1.75 3.92
CA ALA A 32 -15.42 1.21 3.16
C ALA A 32 -15.23 1.40 1.65
N ALA A 33 -14.39 2.36 1.26
CA ALA A 33 -13.96 2.61 -0.11
C ALA A 33 -12.58 2.02 -0.46
N ASP A 34 -12.03 1.10 0.36
CA ASP A 34 -10.67 0.57 0.25
C ASP A 34 -9.56 1.64 0.37
N GLY A 35 -9.81 2.72 1.11
CA GLY A 35 -8.83 3.77 1.35
C GLY A 35 -8.91 4.93 0.35
N LEU A 36 -9.05 6.13 0.88
CA LEU A 36 -9.06 7.43 0.21
C LEU A 36 -8.01 8.36 0.85
N THR A 37 -7.78 9.48 0.19
CA THR A 37 -6.89 10.55 0.70
C THR A 37 -7.38 11.04 2.06
N PRO A 38 -6.56 10.97 3.13
CA PRO A 38 -6.94 11.45 4.45
C PRO A 38 -6.91 12.98 4.54
N ASP A 39 -7.54 13.50 5.58
CA ASP A 39 -7.44 14.92 5.93
C ASP A 39 -6.01 15.26 6.41
N PRO A 40 -5.41 16.39 5.99
CA PRO A 40 -4.10 16.83 6.46
C PRO A 40 -3.96 16.86 7.99
N ASP A 41 -5.02 17.21 8.73
CA ASP A 41 -4.98 17.26 10.20
C ASP A 41 -4.79 15.86 10.81
N VAL A 42 -5.34 14.82 10.16
CA VAL A 42 -5.13 13.42 10.58
C VAL A 42 -3.67 13.02 10.37
N VAL A 43 -3.07 13.41 9.24
CA VAL A 43 -1.65 13.14 8.95
C VAL A 43 -0.74 13.84 9.95
N ALA A 44 -1.00 15.12 10.25
CA ALA A 44 -0.26 15.88 11.24
C ALA A 44 -0.35 15.25 12.65
N ALA A 45 -1.56 14.81 13.05
CA ALA A 45 -1.78 14.14 14.32
C ALA A 45 -1.02 12.80 14.41
N ILE A 46 -1.01 12.01 13.33
CA ILE A 46 -0.23 10.77 13.24
C ILE A 46 1.27 11.05 13.32
N ARG A 47 1.78 12.04 12.57
CA ARG A 47 3.20 12.41 12.57
C ARG A 47 3.69 12.79 13.96
N ALA A 48 2.85 13.43 14.77
CA ALA A 48 3.19 13.85 16.13
C ALA A 48 3.41 12.69 17.11
N VAL A 49 2.95 11.46 16.80
CA VAL A 49 3.01 10.33 17.75
C VAL A 49 3.88 9.16 17.28
N THR A 50 4.25 9.08 16.02
CA THR A 50 5.12 8.00 15.50
C THR A 50 6.40 8.56 14.92
N THR A 51 7.44 7.73 14.84
CA THR A 51 8.69 7.95 14.09
C THR A 51 8.77 7.07 12.85
N LEU A 52 7.84 6.13 12.68
CA LEU A 52 7.79 5.26 11.50
C LEU A 52 7.68 6.11 10.22
N PRO A 53 8.31 5.67 9.11
CA PRO A 53 7.99 6.19 7.79
C PRO A 53 6.49 6.07 7.53
N MET A 54 5.90 7.10 6.94
CA MET A 54 4.47 7.07 6.57
C MET A 54 4.25 7.24 5.07
N ARG A 55 3.45 6.35 4.50
CA ARG A 55 2.89 6.48 3.15
C ARG A 55 1.48 7.01 3.24
N VAL A 56 1.15 8.08 2.52
CA VAL A 56 -0.20 8.64 2.53
C VAL A 56 -0.92 8.33 1.23
N MET A 57 -2.16 7.87 1.32
CA MET A 57 -2.99 7.59 0.14
C MET A 57 -3.29 8.89 -0.64
N LEU A 58 -3.17 8.83 -1.97
CA LEU A 58 -3.64 9.85 -2.90
C LEU A 58 -4.67 9.22 -3.85
N ARG A 59 -5.91 9.17 -3.37
CA ARG A 59 -7.07 8.62 -4.08
C ARG A 59 -8.33 9.41 -3.76
N ALA A 60 -9.05 9.84 -4.79
CA ALA A 60 -10.15 10.81 -4.65
C ALA A 60 -11.55 10.17 -4.55
N ASN A 61 -11.70 8.93 -5.01
CA ASN A 61 -12.99 8.23 -5.07
C ASN A 61 -12.81 6.71 -4.93
N ALA A 62 -13.92 5.98 -4.70
CA ALA A 62 -13.93 4.53 -4.51
C ALA A 62 -13.63 3.71 -5.79
N GLY A 63 -13.50 4.37 -6.95
CA GLY A 63 -13.02 3.75 -8.19
C GLY A 63 -11.50 3.83 -8.34
N PHE A 64 -11.00 3.40 -9.50
CA PHE A 64 -9.60 3.57 -9.91
C PHE A 64 -9.44 4.54 -11.07
N ARG A 65 -10.52 5.18 -11.52
CA ARG A 65 -10.49 6.21 -12.55
C ARG A 65 -10.39 7.57 -11.88
N THR A 66 -9.64 8.47 -12.49
CA THR A 66 -9.58 9.87 -12.07
C THR A 66 -9.97 10.78 -13.22
N SER A 67 -10.86 11.73 -12.96
CA SER A 67 -11.07 12.88 -13.84
C SER A 67 -9.92 13.88 -13.72
N GLY A 68 -9.84 14.83 -14.67
CA GLY A 68 -8.87 15.92 -14.59
C GLY A 68 -9.00 16.75 -13.32
N ARG A 69 -10.24 17.07 -12.90
CA ARG A 69 -10.49 17.84 -11.68
C ARG A 69 -10.11 17.10 -10.41
N GLU A 70 -10.30 15.77 -10.37
CA GLU A 70 -9.86 14.96 -9.24
C GLU A 70 -8.33 14.86 -9.19
N LEU A 71 -7.69 14.68 -10.34
CA LEU A 71 -6.23 14.65 -10.43
C LEU A 71 -5.62 15.97 -9.94
N ASP A 72 -6.16 17.12 -10.37
CA ASP A 72 -5.67 18.43 -9.93
C ASP A 72 -5.80 18.61 -8.40
N ARG A 73 -6.87 18.08 -7.79
CA ARG A 73 -7.03 18.10 -6.33
C ARG A 73 -6.00 17.20 -5.64
N LEU A 74 -5.74 16.00 -6.16
CA LEU A 74 -4.75 15.10 -5.58
C LEU A 74 -3.34 15.67 -5.68
N ARG A 75 -3.02 16.35 -6.79
CA ARG A 75 -1.75 17.06 -6.98
C ARG A 75 -1.56 18.16 -5.94
N LEU A 76 -2.59 18.97 -5.69
CA LEU A 76 -2.55 19.98 -4.63
C LEU A 76 -2.44 19.34 -3.24
N ALA A 77 -3.18 18.25 -2.99
CA ALA A 77 -3.15 17.54 -1.73
C ALA A 77 -1.75 16.95 -1.43
N ALA A 78 -1.06 16.40 -2.44
CA ALA A 78 0.27 15.81 -2.27
C ALA A 78 1.26 16.80 -1.63
N ALA A 79 1.32 18.04 -2.11
CA ALA A 79 2.19 19.06 -1.54
C ALA A 79 1.85 19.36 -0.07
N GLY A 80 0.56 19.57 0.23
CA GLY A 80 0.13 19.85 1.61
C GLY A 80 0.36 18.68 2.56
N LEU A 81 0.16 17.44 2.10
CA LEU A 81 0.39 16.23 2.90
C LEU A 81 1.88 15.97 3.14
N ALA A 82 2.75 16.31 2.19
CA ALA A 82 4.19 16.29 2.40
C ALA A 82 4.61 17.29 3.50
N GLU A 83 4.04 18.49 3.52
CA GLU A 83 4.27 19.48 4.58
C GLU A 83 3.79 18.99 5.96
N GLN A 84 2.76 18.15 6.01
CA GLN A 84 2.28 17.53 7.26
C GLN A 84 3.09 16.30 7.71
N GLY A 85 4.12 15.91 6.95
CA GLY A 85 5.07 14.87 7.34
C GLY A 85 4.90 13.54 6.63
N ALA A 86 4.22 13.49 5.47
CA ALA A 86 4.24 12.32 4.61
C ALA A 86 5.67 12.03 4.12
N ASP A 87 6.13 10.78 4.30
CA ASP A 87 7.45 10.31 3.84
C ASP A 87 7.37 9.63 2.46
N GLY A 88 6.17 9.57 1.88
CA GLY A 88 5.88 8.98 0.59
C GLY A 88 4.37 8.85 0.35
N PHE A 89 4.01 8.32 -0.82
CA PHE A 89 2.61 8.26 -1.23
C PHE A 89 2.18 6.89 -1.76
N VAL A 90 0.88 6.63 -1.73
CA VAL A 90 0.24 5.47 -2.35
C VAL A 90 -0.76 5.97 -3.38
N LEU A 91 -0.61 5.56 -4.64
CA LEU A 91 -1.41 6.07 -5.75
C LEU A 91 -1.48 5.08 -6.91
N GLY A 92 -2.36 5.33 -7.87
CA GLY A 92 -2.43 4.57 -9.11
C GLY A 92 -3.78 4.73 -9.79
N PHE A 93 -3.81 4.75 -11.11
CA PHE A 93 -5.06 4.95 -11.84
C PHE A 93 -5.19 3.96 -13.00
N LEU A 94 -6.44 3.65 -13.32
CA LEU A 94 -6.84 2.92 -14.50
C LEU A 94 -7.63 3.83 -15.45
N ASP A 95 -7.46 3.60 -16.75
CA ASP A 95 -8.18 4.28 -17.81
C ASP A 95 -9.60 3.70 -18.01
N PRO A 96 -10.42 4.27 -18.91
CA PRO A 96 -11.76 3.74 -19.20
C PRO A 96 -11.81 2.30 -19.75
N SER A 97 -10.69 1.79 -20.26
CA SER A 97 -10.51 0.43 -20.78
C SER A 97 -9.99 -0.55 -19.72
N GLY A 98 -9.65 -0.05 -18.52
CA GLY A 98 -9.09 -0.85 -17.43
C GLY A 98 -7.59 -1.12 -17.58
N HIS A 99 -6.87 -0.36 -18.40
CA HIS A 99 -5.40 -0.37 -18.41
C HIS A 99 -4.85 0.68 -17.45
N VAL A 100 -3.58 0.60 -17.09
CA VAL A 100 -2.92 1.60 -16.25
C VAL A 100 -2.92 2.96 -16.96
N ASP A 101 -3.49 3.97 -16.33
CA ASP A 101 -3.41 5.34 -16.80
C ASP A 101 -2.03 5.92 -16.42
N ALA A 102 -1.04 5.62 -17.25
CA ALA A 102 0.33 6.08 -17.08
C ALA A 102 0.43 7.61 -17.11
N GLY A 103 -0.46 8.28 -17.84
CA GLY A 103 -0.49 9.74 -17.95
C GLY A 103 -0.92 10.41 -16.66
N ALA A 104 -2.02 9.96 -16.05
CA ALA A 104 -2.48 10.46 -14.75
C ALA A 104 -1.52 10.07 -13.63
N THR A 105 -1.10 8.79 -13.60
CA THR A 105 -0.20 8.26 -12.58
C THR A 105 1.14 8.97 -12.60
N GLY A 106 1.76 9.12 -13.78
CA GLY A 106 3.04 9.79 -13.94
C GLY A 106 3.01 11.28 -13.56
N LYS A 107 1.92 11.99 -13.88
CA LYS A 107 1.76 13.40 -13.47
C LYS A 107 1.71 13.56 -11.95
N LEU A 108 0.95 12.71 -11.27
CA LEU A 108 0.86 12.78 -9.81
C LEU A 108 2.16 12.36 -9.14
N ALA A 109 2.80 11.29 -9.64
CA ALA A 109 4.10 10.84 -9.15
C ALA A 109 5.22 11.90 -9.33
N ALA A 110 5.18 12.65 -10.44
CA ALA A 110 6.14 13.74 -10.68
C ALA A 110 5.98 14.89 -9.68
N ASP A 111 4.75 15.24 -9.30
CA ASP A 111 4.49 16.27 -8.28
C ASP A 111 4.83 15.80 -6.87
N ALA A 112 4.74 14.49 -6.61
CA ALA A 112 5.13 13.86 -5.35
C ALA A 112 6.66 13.71 -5.19
N ALA A 113 7.43 13.89 -6.27
CA ALA A 113 8.88 13.73 -6.22
C ALA A 113 9.53 14.77 -5.29
N PRO A 114 10.62 14.42 -4.57
CA PRO A 114 11.39 13.19 -4.67
C PRO A 114 10.89 12.05 -3.77
N LEU A 115 9.71 12.19 -3.15
CA LEU A 115 9.23 11.21 -2.18
C LEU A 115 8.90 9.87 -2.87
N PRO A 116 9.25 8.74 -2.24
CA PRO A 116 8.98 7.44 -2.79
C PRO A 116 7.49 7.14 -2.80
N TRP A 117 7.07 6.30 -3.74
CA TRP A 117 5.64 6.00 -3.89
C TRP A 117 5.37 4.54 -4.24
N THR A 118 4.16 4.11 -3.89
CA THR A 118 3.64 2.75 -4.07
C THR A 118 2.52 2.77 -5.10
N PHE A 119 2.58 1.90 -6.12
CA PHE A 119 1.42 1.67 -6.98
C PHE A 119 0.44 0.75 -6.25
N HIS A 120 -0.76 1.26 -5.95
CA HIS A 120 -1.71 0.54 -5.11
C HIS A 120 -2.49 -0.57 -5.84
N ARG A 121 -3.50 -1.14 -5.18
CA ARG A 121 -4.30 -2.27 -5.68
C ARG A 121 -5.09 -2.06 -6.97
N ALA A 122 -5.07 -0.88 -7.61
CA ALA A 122 -5.59 -0.71 -8.97
C ALA A 122 -5.08 -1.78 -9.95
N ILE A 123 -3.85 -2.27 -9.77
CA ILE A 123 -3.28 -3.32 -10.62
C ILE A 123 -4.08 -4.62 -10.56
N ASP A 124 -4.67 -4.95 -9.41
CA ASP A 124 -5.52 -6.13 -9.23
C ASP A 124 -6.83 -6.01 -10.02
N HIS A 125 -7.23 -4.80 -10.41
CA HIS A 125 -8.47 -4.49 -11.13
C HIS A 125 -8.22 -4.20 -12.62
N ALA A 126 -6.99 -4.34 -13.10
CA ALA A 126 -6.66 -4.15 -14.50
C ALA A 126 -7.27 -5.27 -15.37
N THR A 127 -7.68 -4.93 -16.59
CA THR A 127 -8.23 -5.90 -17.56
C THR A 127 -7.18 -6.94 -17.97
N ASP A 128 -5.90 -6.54 -18.01
CA ASP A 128 -4.74 -7.42 -18.19
C ASP A 128 -3.71 -7.16 -17.08
N PRO A 129 -3.74 -7.92 -15.98
CA PRO A 129 -2.82 -7.75 -14.86
C PRO A 129 -1.35 -8.05 -15.18
N ALA A 130 -1.06 -8.79 -16.27
CA ALA A 130 0.32 -9.03 -16.69
C ALA A 130 0.86 -7.80 -17.41
N HIS A 131 0.12 -7.29 -18.39
CA HIS A 131 0.50 -6.05 -19.07
C HIS A 131 0.54 -4.84 -18.14
N ALA A 132 -0.42 -4.73 -17.20
CA ALA A 132 -0.44 -3.65 -16.21
C ALA A 132 0.81 -3.64 -15.33
N TRP A 133 1.33 -4.82 -14.97
CA TRP A 133 2.58 -4.94 -14.21
C TRP A 133 3.77 -4.34 -14.95
N ASP A 134 3.91 -4.67 -16.25
CA ASP A 134 4.98 -4.16 -17.08
C ASP A 134 4.90 -2.64 -17.25
N VAL A 135 3.68 -2.10 -17.44
CA VAL A 135 3.46 -0.66 -17.50
C VAL A 135 3.85 0.01 -16.18
N VAL A 136 3.41 -0.53 -15.04
CA VAL A 136 3.72 0.04 -13.72
C VAL A 136 5.23 0.08 -13.47
N ARG A 137 5.95 -1.02 -13.76
CA ARG A 137 7.42 -1.03 -13.67
C ARG A 137 8.09 -0.01 -14.58
N GLY A 138 7.50 0.25 -15.74
CA GLY A 138 7.96 1.25 -16.69
C GLY A 138 7.71 2.72 -16.28
N LEU A 139 6.89 2.98 -15.25
CA LEU A 139 6.61 4.37 -14.81
C LEU A 139 7.84 5.05 -14.18
N GLY A 140 8.75 4.28 -13.59
CA GLY A 140 9.99 4.77 -13.03
C GLY A 140 9.82 5.82 -11.92
N GLY A 141 10.74 6.77 -11.85
CA GLY A 141 10.78 7.78 -10.79
C GLY A 141 11.13 7.16 -9.44
N ALA A 142 10.45 7.59 -8.38
CA ALA A 142 10.64 7.08 -7.03
C ALA A 142 9.67 5.91 -6.68
N LEU A 143 9.19 5.18 -7.69
CA LEU A 143 8.38 3.98 -7.49
C LEU A 143 9.24 2.88 -6.85
N ASP A 144 8.86 2.40 -5.68
CA ASP A 144 9.62 1.35 -4.98
C ASP A 144 8.81 0.08 -4.70
N THR A 145 7.48 0.17 -4.70
CA THR A 145 6.62 -0.95 -4.32
C THR A 145 5.33 -0.97 -5.14
N VAL A 146 4.82 -2.17 -5.37
CA VAL A 146 3.49 -2.41 -5.95
C VAL A 146 2.68 -3.22 -4.94
N LEU A 147 1.65 -2.61 -4.37
CA LEU A 147 0.71 -3.26 -3.46
C LEU A 147 -0.29 -4.08 -4.29
N THR A 148 -0.23 -5.40 -4.14
CA THR A 148 -1.06 -6.32 -4.94
C THR A 148 -1.50 -7.55 -4.13
N ALA A 149 -2.71 -8.00 -4.42
CA ALA A 149 -3.24 -9.27 -3.96
C ALA A 149 -3.12 -10.38 -5.02
N GLY A 150 -2.67 -10.04 -6.23
CA GLY A 150 -2.68 -10.93 -7.41
C GLY A 150 -4.08 -11.19 -7.98
N SER A 151 -5.12 -10.61 -7.38
CA SER A 151 -6.52 -10.78 -7.74
C SER A 151 -7.38 -9.67 -7.12
N PRO A 152 -8.45 -9.19 -7.78
CA PRO A 152 -9.36 -8.24 -7.16
C PRO A 152 -10.14 -8.89 -5.99
N ARG A 153 -10.15 -10.22 -5.91
CA ARG A 153 -10.79 -11.01 -4.83
C ARG A 153 -9.90 -11.25 -3.61
N GLY A 154 -8.72 -10.63 -3.56
CA GLY A 154 -7.79 -10.71 -2.44
C GLY A 154 -6.77 -11.86 -2.54
N VAL A 155 -5.84 -11.90 -1.58
CA VAL A 155 -4.63 -12.73 -1.65
C VAL A 155 -4.96 -14.23 -1.79
N ASP A 156 -6.03 -14.72 -1.17
CA ASP A 156 -6.42 -16.12 -1.33
C ASP A 156 -6.68 -16.54 -2.78
N ALA A 157 -7.26 -15.64 -3.57
CA ALA A 157 -7.55 -15.90 -4.97
C ALA A 157 -6.36 -15.60 -5.90
N GLY A 158 -5.39 -14.82 -5.43
CA GLY A 158 -4.26 -14.34 -6.23
C GLY A 158 -2.89 -14.87 -5.81
N ILE A 159 -2.80 -15.70 -4.76
CA ILE A 159 -1.51 -16.18 -4.23
C ILE A 159 -0.65 -16.87 -5.28
N ASP A 160 -1.24 -17.71 -6.14
CA ASP A 160 -0.50 -18.39 -7.22
C ASP A 160 0.05 -17.41 -8.25
N VAL A 161 -0.67 -16.31 -8.51
CA VAL A 161 -0.20 -15.24 -9.39
C VAL A 161 1.00 -14.52 -8.79
N LEU A 162 0.93 -14.20 -7.49
CA LEU A 162 2.01 -13.53 -6.76
C LEU A 162 3.26 -14.41 -6.68
N VAL A 163 3.10 -15.68 -6.28
CA VAL A 163 4.21 -16.64 -6.16
C VAL A 163 4.90 -16.84 -7.52
N ARG A 164 4.13 -17.07 -8.58
CA ARG A 164 4.69 -17.22 -9.93
C ARG A 164 5.45 -15.96 -10.34
N ARG A 165 4.85 -14.78 -10.18
CA ARG A 165 5.50 -13.52 -10.57
C ARG A 165 6.79 -13.24 -9.80
N ALA A 166 6.81 -13.51 -8.50
CA ALA A 166 8.00 -13.35 -7.67
C ALA A 166 9.09 -14.38 -8.04
N ALA A 167 8.70 -15.63 -8.33
CA ALA A 167 9.63 -16.67 -8.73
C ALA A 167 10.23 -16.45 -10.13
N ASP A 168 9.47 -15.87 -11.05
CA ASP A 168 9.89 -15.64 -12.44
C ASP A 168 10.89 -14.48 -12.56
N ASP A 169 10.86 -13.51 -11.65
CA ASP A 169 11.72 -12.31 -11.68
C ASP A 169 12.06 -11.80 -10.26
N PRO A 170 13.33 -11.89 -9.82
CA PRO A 170 13.78 -11.37 -8.53
C PRO A 170 13.54 -9.86 -8.33
N ASP A 171 13.61 -9.06 -9.40
CA ASP A 171 13.32 -7.63 -9.32
C ASP A 171 11.82 -7.40 -9.08
N ALA A 172 10.97 -8.26 -9.67
CA ALA A 172 9.55 -8.26 -9.38
C ALA A 172 9.28 -8.69 -7.93
N ALA A 173 9.96 -9.73 -7.44
CA ALA A 173 9.86 -10.16 -6.04
C ALA A 173 10.19 -9.04 -5.04
N GLY A 174 11.23 -8.25 -5.33
CA GLY A 174 11.62 -7.09 -4.53
C GLY A 174 10.63 -5.92 -4.57
N MET A 175 9.87 -5.79 -5.66
CA MET A 175 8.88 -4.72 -5.82
C MET A 175 7.49 -5.11 -5.30
N ILE A 176 7.16 -6.40 -5.19
CA ILE A 176 5.87 -6.86 -4.65
C ILE A 176 5.76 -6.51 -3.17
N MET A 177 4.70 -5.79 -2.80
CA MET A 177 4.19 -5.72 -1.45
C MET A 177 2.85 -6.47 -1.39
N ALA A 178 2.84 -7.63 -0.72
CA ALA A 178 1.65 -8.47 -0.67
C ALA A 178 0.62 -7.91 0.34
N GLY A 179 -0.60 -7.63 -0.13
CA GLY A 179 -1.68 -7.08 0.71
C GLY A 179 -3.05 -7.18 0.03
N GLY A 180 -4.13 -6.80 0.73
CA GLY A 180 -5.51 -7.00 0.25
C GLY A 180 -6.10 -8.34 0.70
N GLY A 181 -6.32 -8.49 2.02
CA GLY A 181 -6.78 -9.73 2.63
C GLY A 181 -5.65 -10.73 2.93
N LEU A 182 -4.43 -10.23 3.16
CA LEU A 182 -3.30 -11.05 3.57
C LEU A 182 -3.60 -11.74 4.92
N ARG A 183 -3.27 -13.04 5.01
CA ARG A 183 -3.45 -13.87 6.20
C ARG A 183 -2.16 -14.60 6.51
N ARG A 184 -1.95 -14.99 7.77
CA ARG A 184 -0.72 -15.65 8.23
C ARG A 184 -0.33 -16.87 7.39
N LYS A 185 -1.31 -17.66 6.95
CA LYS A 185 -1.10 -18.83 6.10
C LYS A 185 -0.46 -18.53 4.73
N HIS A 186 -0.51 -17.28 4.25
CA HIS A 186 0.06 -16.89 2.96
C HIS A 186 1.56 -16.56 3.05
N VAL A 187 2.03 -16.12 4.23
CA VAL A 187 3.35 -15.48 4.37
C VAL A 187 4.48 -16.42 3.99
N ALA A 188 4.45 -17.67 4.47
CA ALA A 188 5.51 -18.64 4.18
C ALA A 188 5.68 -18.92 2.68
N ALA A 189 4.58 -19.07 1.93
CA ALA A 189 4.63 -19.33 0.50
C ALA A 189 5.14 -18.12 -0.30
N LEU A 190 4.70 -16.92 0.07
CA LEU A 190 5.15 -15.67 -0.57
C LEU A 190 6.62 -15.38 -0.28
N ALA A 191 7.05 -15.57 0.97
CA ALA A 191 8.45 -15.36 1.36
C ALA A 191 9.39 -16.37 0.70
N ALA A 192 8.97 -17.64 0.60
CA ALA A 192 9.71 -18.66 -0.15
C ALA A 192 9.87 -18.32 -1.65
N ALA A 193 8.95 -17.52 -2.21
CA ALA A 193 9.03 -16.99 -3.58
C ALA A 193 9.86 -15.69 -3.69
N GLY A 194 10.43 -15.19 -2.59
CA GLY A 194 11.26 -13.99 -2.57
C GLY A 194 10.52 -12.70 -2.20
N VAL A 195 9.22 -12.74 -1.92
CA VAL A 195 8.47 -11.55 -1.47
C VAL A 195 8.92 -11.17 -0.06
N THR A 196 9.38 -9.93 0.10
CA THR A 196 9.91 -9.42 1.38
C THR A 196 9.08 -8.31 1.99
N ALA A 197 8.08 -7.77 1.29
CA ALA A 197 7.20 -6.72 1.78
C ALA A 197 5.76 -7.23 1.96
N PHE A 198 5.19 -6.97 3.13
CA PHE A 198 3.86 -7.42 3.53
C PHE A 198 3.07 -6.25 4.11
N HIS A 199 1.81 -6.14 3.69
CA HIS A 199 0.93 -5.05 4.04
C HIS A 199 -0.34 -5.59 4.71
N VAL A 200 -0.63 -5.11 5.92
CA VAL A 200 -1.75 -5.59 6.74
C VAL A 200 -2.63 -4.43 7.23
N GLY A 201 -3.93 -4.69 7.28
CA GLY A 201 -4.94 -3.77 7.83
C GLY A 201 -5.69 -4.43 8.97
N THR A 202 -6.86 -5.00 8.66
CA THR A 202 -7.71 -5.71 9.63
C THR A 202 -7.00 -6.85 10.37
N ALA A 203 -5.96 -7.46 9.79
CA ALA A 203 -5.27 -8.59 10.40
C ALA A 203 -4.48 -8.26 11.70
N VAL A 204 -4.33 -6.98 12.03
CA VAL A 204 -3.74 -6.49 13.28
C VAL A 204 -4.74 -5.75 14.16
N ARG A 205 -6.04 -5.97 13.92
CA ARG A 205 -7.14 -5.41 14.70
C ARG A 205 -7.97 -6.55 15.31
N PRO A 206 -8.49 -6.41 16.53
CA PRO A 206 -9.42 -7.37 17.12
C PRO A 206 -10.58 -7.69 16.17
N ASP A 207 -10.92 -8.98 16.07
CA ASP A 207 -11.98 -9.52 15.19
C ASP A 207 -11.87 -9.18 13.70
N GLY A 208 -10.75 -8.60 13.25
CA GLY A 208 -10.58 -8.17 11.87
C GLY A 208 -11.46 -6.96 11.50
N ALA A 209 -11.82 -6.11 12.45
CA ALA A 209 -12.76 -5.01 12.24
C ALA A 209 -12.07 -3.64 12.19
N TRP A 210 -12.57 -2.72 11.36
CA TRP A 210 -12.01 -1.38 11.17
C TRP A 210 -12.40 -0.37 12.26
N ASP A 211 -13.44 -0.67 13.01
CA ASP A 211 -13.86 0.10 14.19
C ASP A 211 -13.03 -0.22 15.44
N ALA A 212 -12.31 -1.35 15.43
CA ALA A 212 -11.34 -1.69 16.46
C ALA A 212 -9.98 -1.02 16.16
N PRO A 213 -9.26 -0.52 17.18
CA PRO A 213 -7.92 0.04 17.00
C PRO A 213 -6.91 -1.04 16.59
N VAL A 214 -5.77 -0.64 16.04
CA VAL A 214 -4.61 -1.53 15.89
C VAL A 214 -4.19 -2.05 17.27
N ASP A 215 -3.95 -3.36 17.36
CA ASP A 215 -3.43 -4.02 18.56
C ASP A 215 -1.91 -4.24 18.42
N PRO A 216 -1.07 -3.63 19.29
CA PRO A 216 0.38 -3.78 19.22
C PRO A 216 0.84 -5.23 19.41
N ALA A 217 0.12 -6.07 20.16
CA ALA A 217 0.46 -7.47 20.32
C ALA A 217 0.26 -8.24 19.00
N LEU A 218 -0.84 -7.98 18.29
CA LEU A 218 -1.08 -8.58 16.97
C LEU A 218 -0.05 -8.11 15.94
N VAL A 219 0.34 -6.84 15.96
CA VAL A 219 1.44 -6.33 15.12
C VAL A 219 2.74 -7.06 15.45
N GLY A 220 3.06 -7.26 16.73
CA GLY A 220 4.23 -8.03 17.17
C GLY A 220 4.22 -9.48 16.67
N GLU A 221 3.08 -10.16 16.71
CA GLU A 221 2.92 -11.49 16.12
C GLU A 221 3.18 -11.50 14.61
N TRP A 222 2.69 -10.50 13.89
CA TRP A 222 2.95 -10.33 12.45
C TRP A 222 4.42 -10.02 12.16
N ARG A 223 5.05 -9.16 12.95
CA ARG A 223 6.47 -8.83 12.80
C ARG A 223 7.34 -10.05 13.01
N ALA A 224 7.06 -10.87 14.04
CA ALA A 224 7.76 -12.13 14.27
C ALA A 224 7.58 -13.10 13.09
N LEU A 225 6.35 -13.25 12.57
CA LEU A 225 6.05 -14.10 11.42
C LEU A 225 6.81 -13.66 10.16
N VAL A 226 6.76 -12.37 9.83
CA VAL A 226 7.42 -11.81 8.62
C VAL A 226 8.95 -11.84 8.75
N SER A 227 9.50 -11.71 9.96
CA SER A 227 10.94 -11.89 10.19
C SER A 227 11.36 -13.35 10.03
N ALA A 228 10.59 -14.29 10.58
CA ALA A 228 10.91 -15.71 10.50
C ALA A 228 10.78 -16.28 9.08
N ALA A 229 9.89 -15.74 8.25
CA ALA A 229 9.68 -16.21 6.90
C ALA A 229 10.71 -15.67 5.90
N ALA A 230 11.30 -14.50 6.16
CA ALA A 230 12.24 -13.82 5.26
C ALA A 230 13.71 -13.92 5.69
N GLY A 231 13.99 -14.58 6.81
CA GLY A 231 15.34 -14.95 7.26
C GLY A 231 15.67 -16.38 6.89
#